data_AF-A0A1M5R473-F1
#
_entry.id   AF-A0A1M5R473-F1
#
_cell.length_a   1.000
_cell.length_b   1.000
_cell.length_c   1.000
_cell.angle_alpha   90.00
_cell.angle_beta   90.00
_cell.angle_gamma   90.00
#
_symmetry.space_group_name_H-M   'P 1'
#
loop_
_entity.id
_entity.type
_entity.pdbx_description
1 polymer ?
#
loop_
_entity_poly.entity_id
_entity_poly.type
_entity_poly.pdbx_seq_one_letter_code
_entity_poly.pdbx_strand_id
1 'polypeptide(L)' 'MYVKNSIEQWDQIIEEFKSYDATATEFCKEKKISKSQFYYHRKRLAHQQIEPTLCEVELAKVSTPINPK' A
#
# COMPACT_ATOMS: atom_id res chain seq x y z
N MET A 1 -8.19 19.01 1.77
CA MET A 1 -6.97 19.50 2.46
C MET A 1 -5.77 18.72 1.95
N TYR A 2 -4.67 19.40 1.63
CA TYR A 2 -3.44 18.75 1.18
C TYR A 2 -2.52 18.57 2.39
N VAL A 3 -2.37 17.33 2.85
CA VAL A 3 -1.45 17.01 3.95
C VAL A 3 -0.06 16.80 3.37
N LYS A 4 0.94 17.55 3.86
CA LYS A 4 2.33 17.41 3.46
C LYS A 4 3.05 16.48 4.45
N ASN A 5 3.15 15.20 4.08
CA ASN A 5 3.91 14.20 4.83
C ASN A 5 5.24 13.88 4.13
N SER A 6 6.28 13.57 4.89
CA SER A 6 7.55 13.06 4.36
C SER A 6 7.39 11.62 3.84
N ILE A 7 8.40 11.10 3.14
CA ILE A 7 8.39 9.72 2.64
C ILE A 7 8.29 8.72 3.79
N GLU A 8 9.08 8.92 4.84
CA GLU A 8 9.09 8.09 6.07
C GLU A 8 7.72 8.08 6.76
N GLN A 9 7.05 9.24 6.83
CA GLN A 9 5.70 9.32 7.38
C GLN A 9 4.70 8.54 6.55
N TRP A 10 4.82 8.58 5.21
CA TRP A 10 3.96 7.78 4.35
C TRP A 10 4.20 6.28 4.51
N ASP A 11 5.45 5.87 4.70
CA ASP A 11 5.80 4.48 4.95
C ASP A 11 5.13 3.96 6.23
N GLN A 12 5.24 4.71 7.32
CA GLN A 12 4.54 4.42 8.58
C GLN A 12 3.02 4.36 8.40
N ILE A 13 2.42 5.34 7.72
CA ILE A 13 0.97 5.36 7.44
C ILE A 13 0.54 4.11 6.65
N ILE A 14 1.33 3.66 5.69
CA ILE A 14 1.02 2.47 4.90
C ILE A 14 1.22 1.19 5.72
N GLU A 15 2.21 1.15 6.58
CA GLU A 15 2.42 0.04 7.51
C GLU A 15 1.28 -0.07 8.52
N GLU A 16 0.86 1.05 9.11
CA GLU A 16 -0.33 1.11 9.98
C GLU A 16 -1.58 0.61 9.24
N PHE A 17 -1.74 0.95 7.96
CA PHE A 17 -2.86 0.46 7.15
C PHE A 17 -2.85 -1.07 6.96
N LYS A 18 -1.68 -1.73 6.93
CA LYS A 18 -1.61 -3.20 6.79
C LYS A 18 -2.22 -3.93 7.98
N SER A 19 -2.13 -3.33 9.16
CA SER A 19 -2.71 -3.87 10.40
C SER A 19 -4.11 -3.31 10.70
N TYR A 20 -4.65 -2.47 9.81
CA TYR A 20 -5.93 -1.81 9.99
C TYR A 20 -7.06 -2.67 9.41
N ASP A 21 -7.98 -3.10 10.26
CA ASP A 21 -9.08 -4.05 9.94
C ASP A 21 -10.28 -3.41 9.20
N ALA A 22 -10.04 -2.34 8.45
CA ALA A 22 -11.10 -1.59 7.79
C ALA A 22 -10.67 -1.03 6.43
N THR A 23 -11.61 -0.38 5.74
CA THR A 23 -11.39 0.05 4.37
C THR A 23 -10.40 1.22 4.30
N ALA A 24 -9.70 1.36 3.16
CA ALA A 24 -8.86 2.53 2.89
C ALA A 24 -9.65 3.85 2.99
N THR A 25 -10.97 3.82 2.79
CA THR A 25 -11.84 4.99 2.98
C THR A 25 -11.90 5.43 4.43
N GLU A 26 -12.14 4.50 5.34
CA GLU A 26 -12.26 4.75 6.77
C GLU A 26 -10.91 5.17 7.34
N PHE A 27 -9.86 4.44 6.97
CA PHE A 27 -8.49 4.79 7.34
C PHE A 27 -8.10 6.21 6.91
N CYS A 28 -8.39 6.59 5.65
CA CYS A 28 -8.08 7.94 5.16
C CYS A 28 -8.89 9.02 5.89
N LYS A 29 -10.13 8.73 6.29
CA LYS A 29 -10.96 9.65 7.09
C LYS A 29 -10.37 9.82 8.49
N GLU A 30 -9.98 8.74 9.15
CA GLU A 30 -9.40 8.75 10.50
C GLU A 30 -8.07 9.51 10.52
N LYS A 31 -7.18 9.21 9.58
CA LYS A 31 -5.87 9.87 9.43
C LYS A 31 -5.94 11.26 8.81
N LYS A 32 -7.14 11.74 8.42
CA LYS A 32 -7.37 13.04 7.75
C LYS A 32 -6.52 13.24 6.49
N ILE A 33 -6.28 12.17 5.74
CA ILE A 33 -5.52 12.19 4.49
C ILE A 33 -6.44 12.00 3.28
N SER A 34 -6.01 12.46 2.11
CA SER A 34 -6.73 12.20 0.87
C SER A 34 -6.48 10.78 0.38
N LYS A 35 -7.54 10.11 -0.11
CA LYS A 35 -7.44 8.82 -0.80
C LYS A 35 -6.44 8.86 -1.95
N SER A 36 -6.45 9.93 -2.74
CA SER A 36 -5.54 10.06 -3.89
C SER A 36 -4.08 10.10 -3.46
N GLN A 37 -3.79 10.80 -2.35
CA GLN A 37 -2.43 10.82 -1.78
C GLN A 37 -2.04 9.45 -1.25
N PHE A 38 -2.93 8.79 -0.51
CA PHE A 38 -2.69 7.45 0.01
C PHE A 38 -2.34 6.45 -1.11
N TYR A 39 -3.15 6.37 -2.16
CA TYR A 39 -2.86 5.46 -3.28
C TYR A 39 -1.60 5.82 -4.06
N TYR A 40 -1.33 7.12 -4.25
CA TYR A 40 -0.11 7.57 -4.90
C TYR A 40 1.15 7.13 -4.13
N HIS A 41 1.18 7.39 -2.82
CA HIS A 41 2.32 7.00 -1.98
C HIS A 41 2.43 5.49 -1.79
N ARG A 42 1.30 4.78 -1.67
CA ARG A 42 1.29 3.31 -1.61
C ARG A 42 1.89 2.68 -2.86
N LYS A 43 1.50 3.17 -4.04
CA LYS A 43 2.10 2.73 -5.31
C LYS A 43 3.57 3.09 -5.36
N ARG A 44 3.94 4.33 -5.01
CA ARG A 44 5.32 4.79 -5.09
C ARG A 44 6.26 4.00 -4.18
N LEU A 45 5.85 3.72 -2.95
CA LEU A 45 6.65 2.95 -1.98
C LEU A 45 6.75 1.47 -2.36
N ALA A 46 5.69 0.89 -2.93
CA ALA A 46 5.76 -0.46 -3.49
C ALA A 46 6.80 -0.57 -4.61
N HIS A 47 6.91 0.45 -5.47
CA HIS A 47 7.92 0.51 -6.54
C HIS A 47 9.32 0.89 -6.04
N GLN A 48 9.49 1.38 -4.81
CA GLN A 48 10.81 1.67 -4.22
C GLN A 48 11.40 0.44 -3.52
N GLN A 49 10.55 -0.48 -3.07
CA GLN A 49 10.97 -1.77 -2.48
C GLN A 49 11.28 -2.83 -3.55
N ILE A 50 10.84 -2.59 -4.79
CA ILE A 50 11.11 -3.43 -5.95
C ILE A 50 12.09 -2.63 -6.82
N GLU A 51 13.38 -2.91 -6.70
CA GLU A 51 14.39 -2.50 -7.70
C GLU A 51 13.81 -2.60 -9.12
N PRO A 52 14.08 -1.65 -10.02
CA PRO A 52 13.37 -1.49 -11.28
C PRO A 52 13.71 -2.64 -12.23
N THR A 53 13.04 -3.77 -12.06
CA THR A 53 12.89 -4.78 -13.10
C THR A 53 11.83 -4.25 -14.06
N LEU A 54 12.35 -3.47 -14.99
CA LEU A 54 11.69 -3.05 -16.22
C LEU A 54 11.13 -4.29 -16.94
N CYS A 55 9.81 -4.30 -17.17
CA CYS A 55 9.01 -5.35 -17.83
C CYS A 55 8.96 -6.65 -17.00
N GLU A 56 7.80 -7.19 -16.65
CA GLU A 56 6.77 -7.66 -17.57
C GLU A 56 5.48 -7.88 -16.77
N VAL A 57 4.35 -7.57 -17.38
CA VAL A 57 3.03 -8.03 -16.94
C VAL A 57 3.06 -9.55 -16.83
N GLU A 58 2.72 -10.13 -15.67
CA GLU A 58 1.76 -11.23 -15.65
C GLU A 58 1.18 -11.56 -14.27
N LEU A 59 -0.11 -11.84 -14.36
CA LEU A 59 -1.08 -12.27 -13.38
C LEU A 59 -0.78 -13.68 -12.83
N ALA A 60 -0.63 -13.83 -11.51
CA ALA A 60 -1.01 -15.06 -10.79
C ALA A 60 -1.18 -14.74 -9.29
N LYS A 61 -2.40 -14.49 -8.84
CA LYS A 61 -3.28 -15.47 -8.19
C LYS A 61 -2.68 -16.06 -6.90
N VAL A 62 -3.31 -15.67 -5.79
CA VAL A 62 -3.55 -16.47 -4.57
C VAL A 62 -3.02 -17.90 -4.69
N SER A 63 -1.97 -18.19 -3.94
CA SER A 63 -1.66 -19.53 -3.47
C SER A 63 -1.40 -19.38 -1.98
N THR A 64 -2.33 -19.84 -1.16
CA THR A 64 -2.23 -21.15 -0.51
C THR A 64 -3.65 -21.54 -0.04
N PRO A 65 -3.97 -22.82 0.27
CA PRO A 65 -3.05 -23.79 0.89
C PRO A 65 -3.24 -25.28 0.46
N ILE A 66 -2.55 -26.15 1.20
CA ILE A 66 -2.74 -27.60 1.44
C ILE A 66 -2.02 -28.64 0.55
N ASN A 67 -0.84 -29.05 1.03
CA ASN A 67 -0.31 -30.44 1.05
C ASN A 67 -1.29 -31.37 1.83
N PRO A 68 -1.22 -32.72 1.88
CA PRO A 68 -0.33 -33.71 1.23
C PRO A 68 -1.05 -34.98 0.67
N LYS A 69 -0.32 -35.82 -0.08
CA LYS A 69 -0.31 -37.29 0.12
C LYS A 69 0.91 -37.95 -0.50
#